data_AF-A0AAW9FI59-F1
#
_entry.id   AF-A0AAW9FI59-F1
#
_cell.length_a   1.000
_cell.length_b   1.000
_cell.length_c   1.000
_cell.angle_alpha   90.00
_cell.angle_beta   90.00
_cell.angle_gamma   90.00
#
_symmetry.space_group_name_H-M   'P 1'
#
loop_
_entity.id
_entity.type
_entity.pdbx_description
1 polymer ?
#
loop_
_entity_poly.entity_id
_entity_poly.type
_entity_poly.pdbx_seq_one_letter_code
_entity_poly.pdbx_strand_id
1 'polypeptide(L)'
;MAQNNGNAPQHSEFLIIVVLMGVVIGMLSLLWWVASPMIGKAYAWIRIVETGGGWLFTGWGRYFWRMPFGDKYAFSSIFQSSVTFNLVFGLFIFVLGLIAHHKVSEKHIRAKVQHKKPLGYKDVMKLQAPEFPANQFFLDFEIAKDYSVSKGPARMPMTALELLLEVDAIEGIHQGDTLSDPGAATGWKINDDLVTARLVRDFGPLNPFARKNFPFRNKDAIQTAIDALPWHTVSIVYASVARLYALDTMETDDFEATNAEIENYLKDIWREINKGKKSLGALLVLGYIDQDDKRLKLEAAKEAFPKKKNLNVLTLTEWLNEEVEFEDRRVSRGESFITTQRARKELHRILTEFGDVSPDRLVNIKDHKGKIKKHSDLSQLELAKYTQIQKKQERSVTVEIQRLLRANGYQFGLASSLLNETRAGGTLPPSLFRWMRFYDYPLWSYLRVTGMNTPTPEVAGMFDHAQTEIKSGMPLTKPYLVSAVEGVRVEASKYITDDMRRKFVMIQTERSARQKTLAARPQIEATIRTLAKSFAQQAQQKQDEITTRELSDGAIEGNHTPTGGEY
;
A
#
# COMPACT_ATOMS: atom_id res chain seq x y z
N MET A 1 -10.32 -8.55 49.63
CA MET A 1 -9.85 -9.26 50.84
C MET A 1 -8.33 -9.20 50.86
N ALA A 2 -7.78 -8.33 51.70
CA ALA A 2 -6.45 -8.42 52.32
C ALA A 2 -6.40 -7.27 53.33
N GLN A 3 -7.02 -7.48 54.49
CA GLN A 3 -6.74 -6.68 55.69
C GLN A 3 -5.30 -7.02 56.08
N ASN A 4 -4.41 -6.04 56.09
CA ASN A 4 -3.14 -6.17 56.79
C ASN A 4 -3.25 -5.36 58.09
N ASN A 5 -3.40 -6.11 59.16
CA ASN A 5 -3.41 -5.64 60.54
C ASN A 5 -2.05 -5.10 60.93
N GLY A 6 -2.07 -4.07 61.78
CA GLY A 6 -1.17 -3.94 62.93
C GLY A 6 0.30 -3.68 62.62
N ASN A 7 0.74 -2.45 62.89
CA ASN A 7 1.80 -2.19 63.85
C ASN A 7 1.89 -0.67 64.13
N ALA A 8 1.22 -0.24 65.20
CA ALA A 8 1.79 0.80 66.05
C ALA A 8 2.93 0.12 66.83
N PRO A 9 4.16 0.68 66.84
CA PRO A 9 4.41 1.93 67.56
C PRO A 9 5.33 2.89 66.77
N GLN A 10 4.75 3.84 66.02
CA GLN A 10 5.54 4.91 65.38
C GLN A 10 6.14 5.93 66.37
N HIS A 11 5.67 5.94 67.63
CA HIS A 11 6.14 6.92 68.61
C HIS A 11 7.55 6.62 69.14
N SER A 12 7.98 5.36 69.24
CA SER A 12 9.33 5.02 69.71
C SER A 12 10.41 5.31 68.65
N GLU A 13 10.14 5.02 67.38
CA GLU A 13 11.07 5.32 66.29
C GLU A 13 11.24 6.83 66.08
N PHE A 14 10.15 7.59 66.14
CA PHE A 14 10.22 9.05 66.05
C PHE A 14 11.01 9.65 67.22
N LEU A 15 10.81 9.15 68.46
CA LEU A 15 11.57 9.59 69.63
C LEU A 15 13.07 9.27 69.49
N ILE A 16 13.41 8.06 69.03
CA ILE A 16 14.80 7.64 68.79
C ILE A 16 15.45 8.54 67.73
N ILE A 17 14.75 8.86 66.64
CA ILE A 17 15.25 9.78 65.60
C ILE A 17 15.47 11.18 66.19
N VAL A 18 14.54 11.71 66.98
CA VAL A 18 14.68 13.04 67.60
C VAL A 18 15.86 13.09 68.58
N VAL A 19 16.04 12.05 69.41
CA VAL A 19 17.17 11.97 70.36
C VAL A 19 18.50 11.84 69.60
N LEU A 20 18.58 10.96 68.60
CA LEU A 20 19.77 10.83 67.74
C LEU A 20 20.10 12.15 67.04
N MET A 21 19.09 12.84 66.51
CA MET A 21 19.27 14.13 65.86
C MET A 21 19.76 15.18 66.86
N GLY A 22 19.23 15.19 68.09
CA GLY A 22 19.70 16.05 69.17
C GLY A 22 21.15 15.79 69.57
N VAL A 23 21.56 14.53 69.70
CA VAL A 23 22.94 14.14 70.00
C VAL A 23 23.88 14.54 68.86
N VAL A 24 23.49 14.29 67.60
CA VAL A 24 24.27 14.69 66.42
C VAL A 24 24.40 16.20 66.35
N ILE A 25 23.32 16.96 66.55
CA ILE A 25 23.37 18.43 66.59
C ILE A 25 24.27 18.92 67.74
N GLY A 26 24.19 18.29 68.92
CA GLY A 26 25.04 18.60 70.07
C GLY A 26 26.52 18.33 69.78
N MET A 27 26.84 17.17 69.20
CA MET A 27 28.20 16.81 68.80
C MET A 27 28.73 17.74 67.69
N LEU A 28 27.93 18.06 66.68
CA LEU A 28 28.32 19.00 65.62
C LEU A 28 28.53 20.42 66.17
N SER A 29 27.73 20.83 67.16
CA SER A 29 27.90 22.12 67.84
C SER A 29 29.18 22.16 68.68
N LEU A 30 29.50 21.06 69.37
CA LEU A 30 30.74 20.92 70.13
C LEU A 30 31.97 20.87 69.19
N LEU A 31 31.89 20.07 68.12
CA LEU A 31 32.91 19.98 67.08
C LEU A 31 33.13 21.34 66.40
N TRP A 32 32.06 22.11 66.18
CA TRP A 32 32.16 23.48 65.69
C TRP A 32 32.96 24.38 66.63
N TRP A 33 32.71 24.30 67.94
CA TRP A 33 33.43 25.13 68.91
C TRP A 33 34.90 24.72 69.09
N VAL A 34 35.18 23.41 69.11
CA VAL A 34 36.53 22.87 69.32
C VAL A 34 37.38 22.95 68.06
N ALA A 35 36.80 22.67 66.89
CA ALA A 35 37.50 22.57 65.62
C ALA A 35 37.18 23.74 64.65
N SER A 36 36.57 24.83 65.12
CA SER A 36 36.20 26.02 64.31
C SER A 36 37.31 26.45 63.33
N PRO A 37 38.60 26.54 63.73
CA PRO A 37 39.66 26.97 62.82
C PRO A 37 39.95 25.96 61.69
N MET A 38 39.82 24.66 61.97
CA MET A 38 39.99 23.59 60.97
C MET A 38 38.79 23.48 60.05
N ILE A 39 37.57 23.62 60.59
CA ILE A 39 36.31 23.54 59.84
C ILE A 39 36.22 24.67 58.82
N GLY A 40 36.63 25.90 59.16
CA GLY A 40 36.64 27.00 58.19
C GLY A 40 37.58 26.78 57.01
N LYS A 41 38.76 26.15 57.24
CA LYS A 41 39.67 25.76 56.14
C LYS A 41 39.12 24.63 55.30
N ALA A 42 38.53 23.60 55.92
CA ALA A 42 37.89 22.50 55.21
C ALA A 42 36.72 23.02 54.36
N TYR A 43 35.89 23.91 54.92
CA TYR A 43 34.80 24.60 54.21
C TYR A 43 35.33 25.41 53.02
N ALA A 44 36.41 26.17 53.23
CA ALA A 44 37.05 26.93 52.15
C ALA A 44 37.52 26.03 51.01
N TRP A 45 38.18 24.91 51.32
CA TRP A 45 38.62 23.95 50.31
C TRP A 45 37.45 23.30 49.57
N ILE A 46 36.41 22.87 50.29
CA ILE A 46 35.21 22.29 49.68
C ILE A 46 34.58 23.29 48.71
N ARG A 47 34.44 24.57 49.10
CA ARG A 47 33.88 25.61 48.22
C ARG A 47 34.75 25.92 47.00
N ILE A 48 36.08 25.86 47.14
CA ILE A 48 37.00 26.00 46.01
C ILE A 48 36.79 24.86 45.01
N VAL A 49 36.71 23.62 45.49
CA VAL A 49 36.48 22.45 44.64
C VAL A 49 35.10 22.50 43.97
N GLU A 50 34.03 22.78 44.74
CA GLU A 50 32.66 22.87 44.23
C GLU A 50 32.47 23.94 43.15
N THR A 51 33.24 25.03 43.21
CA THR A 51 33.14 26.16 42.27
C THR A 51 34.21 26.17 41.19
N GLY A 52 35.04 25.12 41.10
CA GLY A 52 36.15 25.06 40.15
C GLY A 52 37.15 26.21 40.34
N GLY A 53 37.36 26.67 41.58
CA GLY A 53 38.24 27.79 41.92
C GLY A 53 37.59 29.18 41.87
N GLY A 54 36.39 29.30 41.31
CA GLY A 54 35.69 30.59 41.19
C GLY A 54 35.43 31.30 42.52
N TRP A 55 35.29 30.54 43.61
CA TRP A 55 35.03 31.09 44.94
C TRP A 55 36.14 32.02 45.44
N LEU A 56 37.41 31.78 45.06
CA LEU A 56 38.56 32.61 45.45
C LEU A 56 38.44 34.07 45.00
N PHE A 57 37.66 34.34 43.95
CA PHE A 57 37.46 35.68 43.41
C PHE A 57 36.34 36.46 44.11
N THR A 58 35.53 35.78 44.93
CA THR A 58 34.46 36.42 45.71
C THR A 58 35.01 37.13 46.95
N GLY A 59 34.28 38.13 47.47
CA GLY A 59 34.63 38.78 48.74
C GLY A 59 34.72 37.78 49.90
N TRP A 60 33.84 36.77 49.90
CA TRP A 60 33.82 35.71 50.90
C TRP A 60 35.02 34.76 50.76
N GLY A 61 35.34 34.28 49.56
CA GLY A 61 36.49 33.40 49.37
C GLY A 61 37.81 34.05 49.78
N ARG A 62 37.98 35.35 49.49
CA ARG A 62 39.13 36.12 49.99
C ARG A 62 39.12 36.28 51.52
N TYR A 63 37.96 36.48 52.12
CA TYR A 63 37.79 36.57 53.58
C TYR A 63 38.16 35.26 54.28
N PHE A 64 37.66 34.12 53.79
CA PHE A 64 37.98 32.80 54.35
C PHE A 64 39.43 32.37 54.10
N TRP A 65 40.05 32.83 53.00
CA TRP A 65 41.44 32.51 52.68
C TRP A 65 42.46 33.34 53.46
N ARG A 66 42.12 34.60 53.82
CA ARG A 66 43.02 35.55 54.49
C ARG A 66 42.92 35.55 56.03
N MET A 67 42.00 34.76 56.58
CA MET A 67 41.83 34.62 58.04
C MET A 67 43.10 34.03 58.70
N PRO A 68 43.68 34.69 59.71
CA PRO A 68 44.85 34.18 60.44
C PRO A 68 44.57 32.85 61.14
N PHE A 69 45.62 32.05 61.35
CA PHE A 69 45.51 30.76 62.03
C PHE A 69 45.18 30.97 63.51
N GLY A 70 43.98 30.56 63.95
CA GLY A 70 43.54 30.65 65.35
C GLY A 70 42.37 31.60 65.58
N ASP A 71 42.03 32.45 64.62
CA ASP A 71 40.87 33.35 64.72
C ASP A 71 39.56 32.59 64.46
N LYS A 72 38.53 32.90 65.27
CA LYS A 72 37.22 32.25 65.17
C LYS A 72 36.48 32.79 63.94
N TYR A 73 36.09 31.90 63.03
CA TYR A 73 35.19 32.28 61.94
C TYR A 73 33.83 32.68 62.52
N ALA A 74 33.34 33.87 62.15
CA ALA A 74 31.98 34.25 62.48
C ALA A 74 31.00 33.28 61.80
N PHE A 75 30.22 32.53 62.56
CA PHE A 75 29.22 31.58 62.02
C PHE A 75 28.30 32.24 60.98
N SER A 76 27.96 33.52 61.18
CA SER A 76 27.21 34.34 60.25
C SER A 76 27.82 34.37 58.84
N SER A 77 29.14 34.39 58.71
CA SER A 77 29.84 34.43 57.41
C SER A 77 29.76 33.09 56.65
N ILE A 78 29.84 31.96 57.36
CA ILE A 78 29.70 30.62 56.76
C ILE A 78 28.24 30.38 56.36
N PHE A 79 27.31 30.81 57.22
CA PHE A 79 25.88 30.74 56.95
C PHE A 79 25.48 31.62 55.75
N GLN A 80 25.86 32.90 55.72
CA GLN A 80 25.52 33.83 54.63
C GLN A 80 26.10 33.39 53.28
N SER A 81 27.35 32.91 53.26
CA SER A 81 27.96 32.37 52.04
C SER A 81 27.25 31.09 51.59
N SER A 82 26.91 30.18 52.50
CA SER A 82 26.19 28.94 52.16
C SER A 82 24.78 29.17 51.64
N VAL A 83 24.03 30.10 52.24
CA VAL A 83 22.67 30.45 51.78
C VAL A 83 22.70 30.94 50.33
N THR A 84 23.67 31.79 49.99
CA THR A 84 23.78 32.32 48.63
C THR A 84 24.10 31.21 47.62
N PHE A 85 25.05 30.33 47.93
CA PHE A 85 25.37 29.18 47.07
C PHE A 85 24.20 28.22 46.94
N ASN A 86 23.53 27.89 48.04
CA ASN A 86 22.37 26.99 48.03
C ASN A 86 21.21 27.57 47.22
N LEU A 87 21.00 28.90 47.25
CA LEU A 87 20.03 29.57 46.39
C LEU A 87 20.42 29.50 44.91
N VAL A 88 21.70 29.70 44.57
CA VAL A 88 22.19 29.56 43.18
C VAL A 88 22.05 28.12 42.68
N PHE A 89 22.45 27.13 43.47
CA PHE A 89 22.27 25.71 43.12
C PHE A 89 20.80 25.31 43.07
N GLY A 90 19.98 25.79 43.99
CA GLY A 90 18.53 25.58 43.98
C GLY A 90 17.88 26.16 42.72
N LEU A 91 18.29 27.38 42.31
CA LEU A 91 17.87 27.99 41.06
C LEU A 91 18.35 27.18 39.86
N PHE A 92 19.58 26.69 39.85
CA PHE A 92 20.12 25.88 38.76
C PHE A 92 19.38 24.54 38.63
N ILE A 93 19.12 23.85 39.75
CA ILE A 93 18.31 22.62 39.78
C ILE A 93 16.89 22.91 39.29
N PHE A 94 16.29 24.02 39.70
CA PHE A 94 14.97 24.43 39.23
C PHE A 94 14.96 24.71 37.73
N VAL A 95 15.96 25.42 37.19
CA VAL A 95 16.10 25.70 35.76
C VAL A 95 16.33 24.42 34.96
N LEU A 96 17.22 23.53 35.41
CA LEU A 96 17.41 22.21 34.81
C LEU A 96 16.13 21.38 34.85
N GLY A 97 15.39 21.44 35.97
CA GLY A 97 14.08 20.82 36.13
C GLY A 97 13.06 21.36 35.13
N LEU A 98 13.01 22.67 34.91
CA LEU A 98 12.17 23.30 33.89
C LEU A 98 12.57 22.88 32.47
N ILE A 99 13.86 22.86 32.15
CA ILE A 99 14.37 22.41 30.83
C ILE A 99 14.04 20.94 30.60
N ALA A 100 14.28 20.09 31.61
CA ALA A 100 13.95 18.67 31.56
C ALA A 100 12.44 18.46 31.43
N HIS A 101 11.64 19.19 32.20
CA HIS A 101 10.18 19.15 32.13
C HIS A 101 9.69 19.56 30.74
N HIS A 102 10.18 20.69 30.19
CA HIS A 102 9.85 21.16 28.86
C HIS A 102 10.27 20.17 27.76
N LYS A 103 11.47 19.59 27.87
CA LYS A 103 11.93 18.54 26.96
C LYS A 103 11.05 17.29 27.05
N VAL A 104 10.62 16.90 28.25
CA VAL A 104 9.74 15.74 28.45
C VAL A 104 8.32 16.02 27.98
N SER A 105 7.80 17.22 28.21
CA SER A 105 6.43 17.62 27.87
C SER A 105 6.24 17.96 26.40
N GLU A 106 7.27 18.35 25.67
CA GLU A 106 7.13 18.69 24.24
C GLU A 106 7.81 17.69 23.31
N LYS A 107 8.97 17.15 23.68
CA LYS A 107 9.80 16.34 22.78
C LYS A 107 9.70 14.83 23.04
N HIS A 108 9.28 14.41 24.22
CA HIS A 108 9.21 12.98 24.54
C HIS A 108 7.96 12.34 23.95
N ILE A 109 8.11 11.10 23.48
CA ILE A 109 7.02 10.32 22.87
C ILE A 109 5.80 10.18 23.80
N ARG A 110 6.00 10.21 25.13
CA ARG A 110 4.91 10.14 26.11
C ARG A 110 3.99 11.36 26.06
N ALA A 111 4.50 12.56 25.81
CA ALA A 111 3.64 13.73 25.65
C ALA A 111 2.85 13.72 24.32
N LYS A 112 3.41 13.06 23.30
CA LYS A 112 2.72 12.79 22.03
C LYS A 112 1.74 11.61 22.09
N VAL A 113 1.70 10.86 23.20
CA VAL A 113 0.91 9.61 23.33
C VAL A 113 -0.09 9.68 24.49
N GLN A 114 0.24 10.33 25.61
CA GLN A 114 -0.64 10.50 26.77
C GLN A 114 -1.47 11.76 26.64
N HIS A 115 -2.58 11.66 25.92
CA HIS A 115 -3.61 12.70 25.89
C HIS A 115 -4.58 12.50 27.06
N LYS A 116 -4.98 13.59 27.74
CA LYS A 116 -5.94 13.58 28.86
C LYS A 116 -7.30 12.96 28.48
N LYS A 117 -7.59 12.86 27.18
CA LYS A 117 -8.70 12.11 26.59
C LYS A 117 -8.15 11.27 25.44
N PRO A 118 -8.67 10.06 25.17
CA PRO A 118 -8.24 9.29 24.01
C PRO A 118 -8.44 10.14 22.75
N LEU A 119 -7.37 10.36 21.98
CA LEU A 119 -7.48 11.05 20.71
C LEU A 119 -8.34 10.24 19.75
N GLY A 120 -9.20 10.91 19.00
CA GLY A 120 -9.86 10.30 17.86
C GLY A 120 -8.81 9.91 16.81
N TYR A 121 -9.07 8.85 16.03
CA TYR A 121 -8.14 8.41 15.00
C TYR A 121 -7.82 9.52 13.98
N LYS A 122 -8.80 10.39 13.65
CA LYS A 122 -8.58 11.55 12.75
C LYS A 122 -7.57 12.54 13.33
N ASP A 123 -7.56 12.76 14.64
CA ASP A 123 -6.62 13.68 15.27
C ASP A 123 -5.20 13.11 15.29
N VAL A 124 -5.08 11.80 15.53
CA VAL A 124 -3.80 11.08 15.39
C VAL A 124 -3.28 11.18 13.95
N MET A 125 -4.14 10.98 12.96
CA MET A 125 -3.77 11.10 11.55
C MET A 125 -3.31 12.52 11.21
N LYS A 126 -3.97 13.56 11.72
CA LYS A 126 -3.57 14.97 11.53
C LYS A 126 -2.19 15.25 12.13
N LEU A 127 -1.91 14.75 13.33
CA LEU A 127 -0.61 14.90 13.99
C LEU A 127 0.52 14.19 13.21
N GLN A 128 0.20 13.06 12.57
CA GLN A 128 1.15 12.28 11.79
C GLN A 128 1.29 12.74 10.32
N ALA A 129 0.35 13.54 9.80
CA ALA A 129 0.30 13.95 8.40
C ALA A 129 1.57 14.66 7.86
N PRO A 130 2.30 15.49 8.65
CA PRO A 130 3.55 16.10 8.17
C PRO A 130 4.64 15.07 7.81
N GLU A 131 4.73 13.99 8.59
CA GLU A 131 5.70 12.91 8.39
C GLU A 131 5.17 11.85 7.41
N PHE A 132 3.88 11.54 7.51
CA PHE A 132 3.21 10.52 6.71
C PHE A 132 2.11 11.16 5.84
N PRO A 133 2.45 11.70 4.66
CA PRO A 133 1.51 12.43 3.80
C PRO A 133 0.33 11.58 3.31
N ALA A 134 0.42 10.25 3.36
CA ALA A 134 -0.72 9.37 3.13
C ALA A 134 -1.88 9.65 4.12
N ASN A 135 -1.57 10.03 5.37
CA ASN A 135 -2.61 10.38 6.35
C ASN A 135 -3.38 11.63 5.93
N GLN A 136 -2.69 12.63 5.36
CA GLN A 136 -3.34 13.82 4.80
C GLN A 136 -4.31 13.44 3.67
N PHE A 137 -3.88 12.55 2.77
CA PHE A 137 -4.73 12.06 1.70
C PHE A 137 -6.02 11.42 2.23
N PHE A 138 -5.92 10.53 3.21
CA PHE A 138 -7.09 9.86 3.78
C PHE A 138 -8.00 10.81 4.59
N LEU A 139 -7.44 11.88 5.14
CA LEU A 139 -8.23 12.96 5.77
C LEU A 139 -9.00 13.79 4.72
N ASP A 140 -8.39 14.04 3.56
CA ASP A 140 -8.96 14.91 2.53
C ASP A 140 -10.00 14.22 1.63
N PHE A 141 -9.90 12.90 1.44
CA PHE A 141 -10.80 12.12 0.58
C PHE A 141 -11.84 11.26 1.34
N GLU A 142 -11.94 11.39 2.68
CA GLU A 142 -12.91 10.72 3.59
C GLU A 142 -13.42 9.33 3.16
N ILE A 143 -12.50 8.39 2.89
CA ILE A 143 -12.83 7.11 2.24
C ILE A 143 -13.94 6.32 2.95
N ALA A 144 -13.89 6.25 4.27
CA ALA A 144 -14.81 5.43 5.07
C ALA A 144 -16.26 5.93 5.06
N LYS A 145 -16.48 7.20 4.73
CA LYS A 145 -17.80 7.81 4.67
C LYS A 145 -18.37 7.75 3.26
N ASP A 146 -17.52 7.97 2.26
CA ASP A 146 -17.95 8.29 0.90
C ASP A 146 -17.87 7.08 -0.06
N TYR A 147 -17.30 5.95 0.35
CA TYR A 147 -17.06 4.81 -0.55
C TYR A 147 -17.48 3.46 0.04
N SER A 148 -18.07 2.63 -0.81
CA SER A 148 -18.44 1.26 -0.49
C SER A 148 -17.22 0.33 -0.46
N VAL A 149 -17.30 -0.71 0.38
CA VAL A 149 -16.31 -1.79 0.45
C VAL A 149 -16.37 -2.67 -0.80
N SER A 150 -17.53 -2.79 -1.46
CA SER A 150 -17.73 -3.68 -2.61
C SER A 150 -17.60 -3.00 -3.97
N LYS A 151 -17.74 -1.67 -4.04
CA LYS A 151 -17.81 -0.92 -5.31
C LYS A 151 -17.01 0.39 -5.27
N GLY A 152 -16.62 0.86 -6.45
CA GLY A 152 -15.92 2.13 -6.62
C GLY A 152 -14.40 2.04 -6.38
N PRO A 153 -13.70 3.19 -6.36
CA PRO A 153 -12.23 3.28 -6.37
C PRO A 153 -11.56 2.76 -5.08
N ALA A 154 -12.31 2.64 -3.99
CA ALA A 154 -11.79 2.17 -2.71
C ALA A 154 -12.15 0.72 -2.38
N ARG A 155 -12.79 -0.01 -3.31
CA ARG A 155 -13.30 -1.37 -3.08
C ARG A 155 -12.24 -2.37 -2.65
N MET A 156 -12.65 -3.38 -1.91
CA MET A 156 -11.82 -4.53 -1.60
C MET A 156 -11.58 -5.39 -2.85
N PRO A 157 -10.53 -6.22 -2.86
CA PRO A 157 -10.33 -7.20 -3.92
C PRO A 157 -11.52 -8.12 -4.08
N MET A 158 -11.87 -8.43 -5.31
CA MET A 158 -12.92 -9.38 -5.64
C MET A 158 -12.56 -10.77 -5.14
N THR A 159 -13.57 -11.48 -4.64
CA THR A 159 -13.54 -12.92 -4.46
C THR A 159 -13.51 -13.62 -5.82
N ALA A 160 -13.12 -14.90 -5.83
CA ALA A 160 -13.08 -15.67 -7.07
C ALA A 160 -14.47 -15.83 -7.69
N LEU A 161 -15.52 -15.97 -6.86
CA LEU A 161 -16.89 -16.04 -7.33
C LEU A 161 -17.35 -14.71 -7.96
N GLU A 162 -17.05 -13.57 -7.34
CA GLU A 162 -17.37 -12.26 -7.92
C GLU A 162 -16.68 -12.05 -9.26
N LEU A 163 -15.43 -12.49 -9.42
CA LEU A 163 -14.72 -12.43 -10.69
C LEU A 163 -15.42 -13.26 -11.78
N LEU A 164 -15.82 -14.50 -11.45
CA LEU A 164 -16.55 -15.36 -12.40
C LEU A 164 -17.91 -14.77 -12.80
N LEU A 165 -18.60 -14.11 -11.86
CA LEU A 165 -19.86 -13.43 -12.11
C LEU A 165 -19.69 -12.15 -12.95
N GLU A 166 -18.58 -11.40 -12.79
CA GLU A 166 -18.27 -10.19 -13.57
C GLU A 166 -18.27 -10.50 -15.08
N VAL A 167 -17.81 -11.70 -15.46
CA VAL A 167 -17.59 -12.09 -16.86
C VAL A 167 -18.56 -13.14 -17.37
N ASP A 168 -19.59 -13.45 -16.58
CA ASP A 168 -20.59 -14.48 -16.89
C ASP A 168 -19.97 -15.83 -17.28
N ALA A 169 -18.89 -16.21 -16.59
CA ALA A 169 -18.14 -17.43 -16.92
C ALA A 169 -18.76 -18.70 -16.32
N ILE A 170 -19.81 -18.61 -15.49
CA ILE A 170 -20.39 -19.77 -14.80
C ILE A 170 -21.39 -20.48 -15.72
N GLU A 171 -21.06 -21.68 -16.17
CA GLU A 171 -21.94 -22.51 -17.02
C GLU A 171 -22.84 -23.46 -16.20
N GLY A 172 -22.37 -23.85 -15.01
CA GLY A 172 -23.08 -24.77 -14.12
C GLY A 172 -22.20 -25.30 -12.99
N ILE A 173 -22.66 -26.37 -12.34
CA ILE A 173 -21.91 -27.07 -11.29
C ILE A 173 -21.68 -28.51 -11.76
N HIS A 174 -20.46 -29.01 -11.62
CA HIS A 174 -20.18 -30.41 -11.91
C HIS A 174 -20.96 -31.33 -10.96
N GLN A 175 -21.57 -32.38 -11.51
CA GLN A 175 -22.37 -33.36 -10.76
C GLN A 175 -21.51 -34.38 -10.01
N GLY A 176 -20.18 -34.30 -10.10
CA GLY A 176 -19.25 -35.20 -9.41
C GLY A 176 -19.50 -35.19 -7.90
N ASP A 177 -19.81 -36.36 -7.36
CA ASP A 177 -19.99 -36.59 -5.94
C ASP A 177 -18.61 -36.59 -5.27
N THR A 178 -18.43 -35.85 -4.19
CA THR A 178 -17.12 -35.59 -3.57
C THR A 178 -16.43 -36.83 -2.98
N LEU A 179 -17.08 -37.99 -3.01
CA LEU A 179 -16.67 -39.20 -2.29
C LEU A 179 -16.27 -40.40 -3.17
N SER A 180 -16.66 -40.44 -4.44
CA SER A 180 -16.56 -41.67 -5.26
C SER A 180 -15.56 -41.64 -6.41
N ASP A 181 -15.12 -40.45 -6.87
CA ASP A 181 -14.11 -40.33 -7.93
C ASP A 181 -13.19 -39.12 -7.70
N PRO A 182 -11.97 -39.33 -7.15
CA PRO A 182 -10.98 -38.27 -6.92
C PRO A 182 -10.51 -37.57 -8.21
N GLY A 183 -10.75 -38.16 -9.39
CA GLY A 183 -10.38 -37.61 -10.69
C GLY A 183 -11.50 -36.83 -11.40
N ALA A 184 -12.72 -36.86 -10.88
CA ALA A 184 -13.84 -36.12 -11.47
C ALA A 184 -13.72 -34.61 -11.18
N ALA A 185 -13.92 -33.77 -12.19
CA ALA A 185 -14.01 -32.33 -12.00
C ALA A 185 -15.14 -32.03 -10.99
N THR A 186 -14.80 -31.46 -9.83
CA THR A 186 -15.76 -31.05 -8.79
C THR A 186 -15.86 -29.52 -8.76
N GLY A 187 -17.03 -28.98 -8.38
CA GLY A 187 -17.21 -27.53 -8.21
C GLY A 187 -17.83 -26.83 -9.42
N TRP A 188 -17.49 -25.56 -9.65
CA TRP A 188 -18.04 -24.79 -10.78
C TRP A 188 -17.52 -25.33 -12.12
N LYS A 189 -18.45 -25.45 -13.09
CA LYS A 189 -18.15 -25.57 -14.51
C LYS A 189 -18.07 -24.16 -15.08
N ILE A 190 -16.92 -23.78 -15.61
CA ILE A 190 -16.65 -22.42 -16.08
C ILE A 190 -16.27 -22.41 -17.57
N ASN A 191 -16.45 -21.25 -18.20
CA ASN A 191 -15.93 -20.96 -19.52
C ASN A 191 -14.49 -20.44 -19.41
N ASP A 192 -13.51 -21.30 -19.71
CA ASP A 192 -12.09 -21.00 -19.56
C ASP A 192 -11.62 -19.83 -20.43
N ASP A 193 -12.21 -19.62 -21.61
CA ASP A 193 -11.84 -18.54 -22.52
C ASP A 193 -12.23 -17.18 -21.95
N LEU A 194 -13.42 -17.05 -21.37
CA LEU A 194 -13.89 -15.82 -20.71
C LEU A 194 -13.03 -15.48 -19.50
N VAL A 195 -12.70 -16.48 -18.68
CA VAL A 195 -11.81 -16.28 -17.51
C VAL A 195 -10.40 -15.92 -17.96
N THR A 196 -9.86 -16.60 -18.97
CA THR A 196 -8.54 -16.29 -19.54
C THR A 196 -8.50 -14.86 -20.08
N ALA A 197 -9.48 -14.47 -20.89
CA ALA A 197 -9.57 -13.13 -21.45
C ALA A 197 -9.61 -12.06 -20.33
N ARG A 198 -10.35 -12.32 -19.26
CA ARG A 198 -10.43 -11.44 -18.08
C ARG A 198 -9.12 -11.32 -17.32
N LEU A 199 -8.41 -12.42 -17.12
CA LEU A 199 -7.13 -12.46 -16.41
C LEU A 199 -6.01 -11.79 -17.21
N VAL A 200 -6.09 -11.85 -18.54
CA VAL A 200 -5.12 -11.23 -19.46
C VAL A 200 -5.38 -9.73 -19.66
N ARG A 201 -6.65 -9.29 -19.54
CA ARG A 201 -7.09 -7.90 -19.77
C ARG A 201 -6.18 -6.85 -19.13
N ASP A 202 -5.69 -7.12 -17.93
CA ASP A 202 -5.00 -6.14 -17.10
C ASP A 202 -3.47 -6.19 -17.26
N PHE A 203 -2.88 -7.07 -18.09
CA PHE A 203 -1.42 -7.26 -18.23
C PHE A 203 -0.63 -5.99 -18.60
N GLY A 204 -1.31 -4.98 -19.16
CA GLY A 204 -0.71 -3.70 -19.46
C GLY A 204 0.41 -3.78 -20.52
N PRO A 205 1.28 -2.76 -20.58
CA PRO A 205 2.29 -2.64 -21.61
C PRO A 205 3.47 -3.62 -21.45
N LEU A 206 4.14 -3.89 -22.57
CA LEU A 206 5.37 -4.68 -22.60
C LEU A 206 6.53 -3.94 -21.91
N ASN A 207 7.44 -4.71 -21.34
CA ASN A 207 8.67 -4.22 -20.76
C ASN A 207 9.62 -3.71 -21.86
N PRO A 208 10.00 -2.41 -21.86
CA PRO A 208 10.87 -1.84 -22.89
C PRO A 208 12.29 -2.42 -22.90
N PHE A 209 12.75 -3.01 -21.79
CA PHE A 209 14.08 -3.62 -21.64
C PHE A 209 14.14 -5.11 -22.01
N ALA A 210 13.00 -5.77 -22.23
CA ALA A 210 12.92 -7.23 -22.43
C ALA A 210 13.44 -7.72 -23.79
N ARG A 211 13.84 -6.82 -24.70
CA ARG A 211 14.34 -7.20 -26.02
C ARG A 211 15.66 -7.96 -25.87
N LYS A 212 15.77 -9.13 -26.52
CA LYS A 212 16.94 -10.04 -26.42
C LYS A 212 18.30 -9.33 -26.57
N ASN A 213 18.37 -8.34 -27.46
CA ASN A 213 19.58 -7.57 -27.75
C ASN A 213 19.43 -6.09 -27.36
N PHE A 214 18.76 -5.79 -26.24
CA PHE A 214 18.64 -4.41 -25.78
C PHE A 214 20.03 -3.78 -25.59
N PRO A 215 20.33 -2.63 -26.23
CA PRO A 215 21.67 -2.06 -26.24
C PRO A 215 21.94 -1.26 -24.96
N PHE A 216 22.23 -1.94 -23.84
CA PHE A 216 22.54 -1.32 -22.54
C PHE A 216 23.79 -0.41 -22.50
N ARG A 217 24.52 -0.28 -23.62
CA ARG A 217 25.61 0.70 -23.78
C ARG A 217 25.17 1.99 -24.47
N ASN A 218 23.99 1.99 -25.10
CA ASN A 218 23.45 3.14 -25.80
C ASN A 218 22.61 3.99 -24.82
N LYS A 219 23.12 5.17 -24.46
CA LYS A 219 22.48 6.10 -23.51
C LYS A 219 21.09 6.56 -24.00
N ASP A 220 20.90 6.75 -25.30
CA ASP A 220 19.63 7.19 -25.89
C ASP A 220 18.59 6.06 -25.91
N ALA A 221 19.02 4.83 -26.16
CA ALA A 221 18.14 3.67 -26.08
C ALA A 221 17.66 3.41 -24.65
N ILE A 222 18.54 3.59 -23.66
CA ILE A 222 18.18 3.54 -22.23
C ILE A 222 17.19 4.66 -21.90
N GLN A 223 17.46 5.90 -22.33
CA GLN A 223 16.54 7.03 -22.11
C GLN A 223 15.16 6.75 -22.71
N THR A 224 15.10 6.29 -23.96
CA THR A 224 13.85 5.93 -24.65
C THR A 224 13.08 4.83 -23.90
N ALA A 225 13.79 3.83 -23.37
CA ALA A 225 13.17 2.75 -22.59
C ALA A 225 12.62 3.24 -21.25
N ILE A 226 13.35 4.14 -20.57
CA ILE A 226 12.88 4.80 -19.34
C ILE A 226 11.63 5.63 -19.67
N ASP A 227 11.67 6.44 -20.73
CA ASP A 227 10.58 7.31 -21.18
C ASP A 227 9.31 6.54 -21.58
N ALA A 228 9.44 5.29 -22.01
CA ALA A 228 8.32 4.40 -22.29
C ALA A 228 7.63 3.82 -21.04
N LEU A 229 8.22 3.92 -19.85
CA LEU A 229 7.56 3.53 -18.59
C LEU A 229 6.60 4.64 -18.16
N PRO A 230 5.34 4.35 -17.81
CA PRO A 230 4.44 5.33 -17.21
C PRO A 230 4.97 5.85 -15.87
N TRP A 231 4.60 7.07 -15.49
CA TRP A 231 5.07 7.75 -14.28
C TRP A 231 4.97 6.91 -13.00
N HIS A 232 3.91 6.09 -12.86
CA HIS A 232 3.75 5.22 -11.71
C HIS A 232 4.76 4.06 -11.69
N THR A 233 5.10 3.52 -12.86
CA THR A 233 5.97 2.35 -13.01
C THR A 233 7.42 2.79 -12.85
N VAL A 234 7.81 3.89 -13.50
CA VAL A 234 9.16 4.43 -13.38
C VAL A 234 9.49 4.81 -11.93
N SER A 235 8.50 5.27 -11.16
CA SER A 235 8.67 5.58 -9.73
C SER A 235 9.05 4.35 -8.90
N ILE A 236 8.40 3.21 -9.16
CA ILE A 236 8.70 1.95 -8.47
C ILE A 236 10.03 1.38 -8.96
N VAL A 237 10.25 1.37 -10.28
CA VAL A 237 11.51 0.89 -10.89
C VAL A 237 12.70 1.69 -10.37
N TYR A 238 12.61 3.02 -10.33
CA TYR A 238 13.65 3.88 -9.77
C TYR A 238 13.90 3.57 -8.29
N ALA A 239 12.86 3.55 -7.46
CA ALA A 239 13.00 3.28 -6.02
C ALA A 239 13.69 1.92 -5.76
N SER A 240 13.35 0.89 -6.53
CA SER A 240 13.98 -0.43 -6.45
C SER A 240 15.43 -0.42 -6.95
N VAL A 241 15.67 0.10 -8.15
CA VAL A 241 17.01 0.14 -8.76
C VAL A 241 17.98 0.96 -7.90
N ALA A 242 17.55 2.10 -7.36
CA ALA A 242 18.38 2.93 -6.50
C ALA A 242 18.77 2.21 -5.20
N ARG A 243 17.85 1.44 -4.60
CA ARG A 243 18.14 0.67 -3.38
C ARG A 243 19.06 -0.52 -3.65
N LEU A 244 18.84 -1.26 -4.73
CA LEU A 244 19.74 -2.35 -5.15
C LEU A 244 21.14 -1.82 -5.44
N TYR A 245 21.22 -0.74 -6.21
CA TYR A 245 22.50 -0.08 -6.50
C TYR A 245 23.21 0.38 -5.23
N ALA A 246 22.49 0.99 -4.28
CA ALA A 246 23.07 1.44 -3.02
C ALA A 246 23.56 0.27 -2.16
N LEU A 247 22.79 -0.82 -2.09
CA LEU A 247 23.13 -2.02 -1.32
C LEU A 247 24.47 -2.63 -1.76
N ASP A 248 24.72 -2.66 -3.07
CA ASP A 248 25.94 -3.27 -3.63
C ASP A 248 27.17 -2.36 -3.56
N THR A 249 26.94 -1.04 -3.60
CA THR A 249 28.01 -0.07 -3.92
C THR A 249 28.39 0.84 -2.77
N MET A 250 27.54 1.01 -1.77
CA MET A 250 27.74 1.96 -0.67
C MET A 250 28.12 1.28 0.64
N GLU A 251 28.71 2.06 1.55
CA GLU A 251 28.92 1.66 2.95
C GLU A 251 27.59 1.76 3.73
N THR A 252 27.51 1.14 4.92
CA THR A 252 26.26 0.99 5.69
C THR A 252 25.57 2.34 5.98
N ASP A 253 26.30 3.34 6.45
CA ASP A 253 25.72 4.65 6.81
C ASP A 253 25.18 5.39 5.58
N ASP A 254 25.90 5.33 4.45
CA ASP A 254 25.48 5.92 3.18
C ASP A 254 24.27 5.17 2.57
N PHE A 255 24.20 3.86 2.77
CA PHE A 255 23.05 3.04 2.38
C PHE A 255 21.80 3.40 3.19
N GLU A 256 21.91 3.59 4.51
CA GLU A 256 20.79 4.03 5.35
C GLU A 256 20.25 5.41 4.93
N ALA A 257 21.16 6.36 4.66
CA ALA A 257 20.80 7.67 4.16
C ALA A 257 20.05 7.58 2.81
N THR A 258 20.55 6.77 1.88
CA THR A 258 19.91 6.53 0.58
C THR A 258 18.54 5.88 0.74
N ASN A 259 18.39 4.90 1.66
CA ASN A 259 17.10 4.27 1.92
C ASN A 259 16.05 5.24 2.45
N ALA A 260 16.45 6.14 3.37
CA ALA A 260 15.60 7.19 3.90
C ALA A 260 15.22 8.21 2.82
N GLU A 261 16.16 8.56 1.93
CA GLU A 261 15.90 9.42 0.78
C GLU A 261 14.88 8.80 -0.19
N ILE A 262 15.01 7.50 -0.52
CA ILE A 262 14.07 6.79 -1.38
C ILE A 262 12.69 6.65 -0.72
N GLU A 263 12.62 6.46 0.59
CA GLU A 263 11.34 6.48 1.31
C GLU A 263 10.68 7.86 1.22
N ASN A 264 11.46 8.93 1.43
CA ASN A 264 10.97 10.30 1.31
C ASN A 264 10.53 10.63 -0.12
N TYR A 265 11.24 10.13 -1.13
CA TYR A 265 10.85 10.22 -2.53
C TYR A 265 9.44 9.63 -2.78
N LEU A 266 9.16 8.43 -2.26
CA LEU A 266 7.82 7.83 -2.40
C LEU A 266 6.74 8.59 -1.60
N LYS A 267 7.12 9.18 -0.45
CA LYS A 267 6.25 10.09 0.32
C LYS A 267 5.98 11.40 -0.46
N ASP A 268 6.93 11.90 -1.24
CA ASP A 268 6.76 13.13 -2.03
C ASP A 268 5.66 12.99 -3.10
N ILE A 269 5.47 11.79 -3.67
CA ILE A 269 4.36 11.53 -4.60
C ILE A 269 3.00 11.79 -3.92
N TRP A 270 2.84 11.36 -2.67
CA TRP A 270 1.64 11.71 -1.89
C TRP A 270 1.51 13.23 -1.69
N ARG A 271 2.62 13.93 -1.44
CA ARG A 271 2.60 15.39 -1.26
C ARG A 271 2.15 16.11 -2.54
N GLU A 272 2.57 15.63 -3.71
CA GLU A 272 2.14 16.16 -5.01
C GLU A 272 0.65 15.92 -5.26
N ILE A 273 0.14 14.71 -4.96
CA ILE A 273 -1.30 14.40 -5.05
C ILE A 273 -2.11 15.27 -4.08
N ASN A 274 -1.66 15.40 -2.83
CA ASN A 274 -2.32 16.22 -1.81
C ASN A 274 -2.33 17.70 -2.19
N LYS A 275 -1.27 18.20 -2.84
CA LYS A 275 -1.24 19.57 -3.40
C LYS A 275 -2.33 19.76 -4.46
N GLY A 276 -2.53 18.76 -5.32
CA GLY A 276 -3.65 18.70 -6.26
C GLY A 276 -5.01 18.80 -5.55
N LYS A 277 -5.24 17.93 -4.57
CA LYS A 277 -6.47 17.94 -3.76
C LYS A 277 -6.70 19.27 -3.03
N LYS A 278 -5.64 19.87 -2.45
CA LYS A 278 -5.72 21.19 -1.82
C LYS A 278 -6.09 22.30 -2.80
N SER A 279 -5.61 22.23 -4.04
CA SER A 279 -5.90 23.24 -5.07
C SER A 279 -7.32 23.14 -5.63
N LEU A 280 -7.83 21.93 -5.82
CA LEU A 280 -9.14 21.69 -6.45
C LEU A 280 -10.28 21.51 -5.44
N GLY A 281 -9.98 21.16 -4.18
CA GLY A 281 -10.96 20.98 -3.12
C GLY A 281 -12.01 19.91 -3.48
N ALA A 282 -13.29 20.31 -3.49
CA ALA A 282 -14.40 19.42 -3.85
C ALA A 282 -14.44 19.03 -5.35
N LEU A 283 -13.69 19.72 -6.22
CA LEU A 283 -13.63 19.41 -7.65
C LEU A 283 -12.78 18.16 -7.96
N LEU A 284 -11.98 17.68 -7.01
CA LEU A 284 -11.19 16.45 -7.16
C LEU A 284 -11.73 15.36 -6.23
N VAL A 285 -12.25 14.29 -6.81
CA VAL A 285 -12.79 13.12 -6.08
C VAL A 285 -11.96 11.88 -6.39
N LEU A 286 -12.02 10.81 -5.59
CA LEU A 286 -11.27 9.57 -5.92
C LEU A 286 -11.86 8.87 -7.14
N GLY A 287 -13.17 8.95 -7.30
CA GLY A 287 -13.94 8.22 -8.29
C GLY A 287 -15.40 8.17 -7.89
N TYR A 288 -16.18 7.39 -8.63
CA TYR A 288 -17.61 7.23 -8.41
C TYR A 288 -17.96 5.78 -8.06
N ILE A 289 -18.93 5.57 -7.17
CA ILE A 289 -19.50 4.24 -6.90
C ILE A 289 -20.47 3.86 -8.03
N ASP A 290 -21.34 4.80 -8.38
CA ASP A 290 -22.39 4.68 -9.39
C ASP A 290 -22.79 6.08 -9.91
N GLN A 291 -23.86 6.14 -10.71
CA GLN A 291 -24.35 7.41 -11.29
C GLN A 291 -24.98 8.33 -10.25
N ASP A 292 -25.57 7.80 -9.18
CA ASP A 292 -26.18 8.61 -8.13
C ASP A 292 -25.09 9.27 -7.27
N ASP A 293 -24.03 8.54 -6.92
CA ASP A 293 -22.84 9.10 -6.27
C ASP A 293 -22.18 10.19 -7.13
N LYS A 294 -22.13 10.00 -8.45
CA LYS A 294 -21.67 11.03 -9.38
C LYS A 294 -22.52 12.30 -9.31
N ARG A 295 -23.85 12.17 -9.26
CA ARG A 295 -24.77 13.32 -9.10
C ARG A 295 -24.55 14.02 -7.76
N LEU A 296 -24.47 13.27 -6.66
CA LEU A 296 -24.25 13.81 -5.31
C LEU A 296 -22.94 14.60 -5.21
N LYS A 297 -21.84 14.06 -5.76
CA LYS A 297 -20.55 14.76 -5.79
C LYS A 297 -20.58 16.03 -6.65
N LEU A 298 -21.32 16.01 -7.74
CA LEU A 298 -21.51 17.19 -8.59
C LEU A 298 -22.34 18.28 -7.86
N GLU A 299 -23.37 17.89 -7.12
CA GLU A 299 -24.17 18.80 -6.29
C GLU A 299 -23.34 19.39 -5.14
N ALA A 300 -22.58 18.56 -4.42
CA ALA A 300 -21.66 19.03 -3.39
C ALA A 300 -20.60 20.01 -3.95
N ALA A 301 -20.12 19.77 -5.16
CA ALA A 301 -19.22 20.70 -5.84
C ALA A 301 -19.91 22.02 -6.23
N LYS A 302 -21.18 21.99 -6.64
CA LYS A 302 -22.00 23.20 -6.90
C LYS A 302 -22.20 24.03 -5.63
N GLU A 303 -22.48 23.39 -4.51
CA GLU A 303 -22.61 24.05 -3.21
C GLU A 303 -21.29 24.67 -2.75
N ALA A 304 -20.17 23.96 -2.92
CA ALA A 304 -18.84 24.47 -2.57
C ALA A 304 -18.40 25.65 -3.45
N PHE A 305 -18.88 25.73 -4.70
CA PHE A 305 -18.47 26.73 -5.69
C PHE A 305 -19.66 27.38 -6.43
N PRO A 306 -20.54 28.12 -5.73
CA PRO A 306 -21.81 28.60 -6.29
C PRO A 306 -21.65 29.61 -7.44
N LYS A 307 -20.48 30.27 -7.54
CA LYS A 307 -20.18 31.28 -8.57
C LYS A 307 -19.62 30.72 -9.89
N LYS A 308 -19.26 29.44 -9.93
CA LYS A 308 -18.70 28.81 -11.15
C LYS A 308 -19.83 28.14 -11.96
N LYS A 309 -20.12 28.68 -13.15
CA LYS A 309 -21.17 28.14 -14.03
C LYS A 309 -20.82 26.78 -14.65
N ASN A 310 -19.54 26.54 -14.94
CA ASN A 310 -19.04 25.28 -15.49
C ASN A 310 -18.12 24.62 -14.47
N LEU A 311 -18.68 23.70 -13.68
CA LEU A 311 -17.91 22.89 -12.73
C LEU A 311 -17.55 21.57 -13.38
N ASN A 312 -16.24 21.35 -13.54
CA ASN A 312 -15.71 20.06 -13.96
C ASN A 312 -15.21 19.32 -12.72
N VAL A 313 -15.97 18.32 -12.26
CA VAL A 313 -15.52 17.42 -11.18
C VAL A 313 -14.71 16.32 -11.83
N LEU A 314 -13.45 16.23 -11.44
CA LEU A 314 -12.49 15.25 -11.95
C LEU A 314 -12.31 14.13 -10.93
N THR A 315 -12.27 12.89 -11.40
CA THR A 315 -11.72 11.77 -10.62
C THR A 315 -10.20 11.90 -10.51
N LEU A 316 -9.60 11.23 -9.52
CA LEU A 316 -8.15 11.25 -9.32
C LEU A 316 -7.43 10.72 -10.56
N THR A 317 -7.96 9.65 -11.17
CA THR A 317 -7.43 9.07 -12.41
C THR A 317 -7.52 10.04 -13.59
N GLU A 318 -8.66 10.70 -13.79
CA GLU A 318 -8.82 11.71 -14.84
C GLU A 318 -7.86 12.89 -14.63
N TRP A 319 -7.74 13.39 -13.40
CA TRP A 319 -6.84 14.50 -13.08
C TRP A 319 -5.37 14.17 -13.29
N LEU A 320 -4.94 12.95 -12.94
CA LEU A 320 -3.56 12.48 -13.16
C LEU A 320 -3.26 12.21 -14.64
N ASN A 321 -4.28 11.86 -15.44
CA ASN A 321 -4.16 11.60 -16.87
C ASN A 321 -4.40 12.84 -17.75
N GLU A 322 -4.92 13.94 -17.18
CA GLU A 322 -5.13 15.19 -17.89
C GLU A 322 -3.84 15.69 -18.55
N GLU A 323 -3.91 16.03 -19.84
CA GLU A 323 -2.78 16.59 -20.55
C GLU A 323 -2.46 18.00 -20.03
N VAL A 324 -1.21 18.20 -19.63
CA VAL A 324 -0.66 19.49 -19.22
C VAL A 324 0.53 19.85 -20.10
N GLU A 325 0.74 21.13 -20.30
CA GLU A 325 1.93 21.65 -20.96
C GLU A 325 3.10 21.61 -19.98
N PHE A 326 4.17 20.91 -20.37
CA PHE A 326 5.40 20.78 -19.60
C PHE A 326 6.59 20.76 -20.56
N GLU A 327 7.50 21.74 -20.43
CA GLU A 327 8.69 21.88 -21.28
C GLU A 327 8.38 21.75 -22.78
N ASP A 328 7.44 22.57 -23.26
CA ASP A 328 7.00 22.66 -24.67
C ASP A 328 6.38 21.36 -25.25
N ARG A 329 6.00 20.41 -24.38
CA ARG A 329 5.31 19.17 -24.75
C ARG A 329 4.03 18.99 -23.95
N ARG A 330 3.09 18.25 -24.53
CA ARG A 330 1.89 17.78 -23.82
C ARG A 330 2.16 16.41 -23.23
N VAL A 331 2.04 16.31 -21.91
CA VAL A 331 2.22 15.07 -21.15
C VAL A 331 1.07 14.93 -20.16
N SER A 332 0.79 13.72 -19.68
CA SER A 332 -0.17 13.57 -18.59
C SER A 332 0.35 14.25 -17.32
N ARG A 333 -0.56 14.73 -16.48
CA ARG A 333 -0.17 15.44 -15.25
C ARG A 333 0.78 14.64 -14.37
N GLY A 334 0.57 13.33 -14.22
CA GLY A 334 1.48 12.46 -13.47
C GLY A 334 2.91 12.48 -14.03
N GLU A 335 3.09 12.63 -15.35
CA GLU A 335 4.41 12.76 -15.97
C GLU A 335 5.10 14.09 -15.66
N SER A 336 4.31 15.15 -15.41
CA SER A 336 4.84 16.48 -15.04
C SER A 336 5.30 16.59 -13.58
N PHE A 337 5.09 15.54 -12.76
CA PHE A 337 5.49 15.56 -11.36
C PHE A 337 7.01 15.67 -11.21
N ILE A 338 7.44 16.45 -10.21
CA ILE A 338 8.86 16.65 -9.92
C ILE A 338 9.50 15.32 -9.51
N THR A 339 8.75 14.49 -8.78
CA THR A 339 9.19 13.12 -8.45
C THR A 339 9.40 12.28 -9.71
N THR A 340 8.49 12.32 -10.68
CA THR A 340 8.64 11.57 -11.93
C THR A 340 9.86 12.01 -12.73
N GLN A 341 10.05 13.33 -12.89
CA GLN A 341 11.24 13.87 -13.58
C GLN A 341 12.54 13.46 -12.89
N ARG A 342 12.55 13.52 -11.55
CA ARG A 342 13.66 13.03 -10.74
C ARG A 342 13.92 11.54 -10.96
N ALA A 343 12.89 10.70 -10.93
CA ALA A 343 13.05 9.25 -11.13
C ALA A 343 13.60 8.92 -12.51
N ARG A 344 13.11 9.58 -13.56
CA ARG A 344 13.63 9.40 -14.93
C ARG A 344 15.11 9.75 -15.01
N LYS A 345 15.47 10.93 -14.51
CA LYS A 345 16.85 11.44 -14.51
C LYS A 345 17.79 10.53 -13.71
N GLU A 346 17.42 10.19 -12.47
CA GLU A 346 18.29 9.41 -11.60
C GLU A 346 18.39 7.94 -12.05
N LEU A 347 17.31 7.36 -12.59
CA LEU A 347 17.36 6.03 -13.19
C LEU A 347 18.29 6.01 -14.41
N HIS A 348 18.21 7.01 -15.30
CA HIS A 348 19.13 7.13 -16.43
C HIS A 348 20.58 7.28 -15.96
N ARG A 349 20.81 8.11 -14.94
CA ARG A 349 22.12 8.31 -14.31
C ARG A 349 22.72 6.99 -13.80
N ILE A 350 21.97 6.23 -13.00
CA ILE A 350 22.40 4.94 -12.46
C ILE A 350 22.72 3.96 -13.59
N LEU A 351 21.91 3.93 -14.65
CA LEU A 351 22.06 2.99 -15.75
C LEU A 351 23.11 3.39 -16.81
N THR A 352 23.72 4.57 -16.72
CA THR A 352 24.66 5.04 -17.76
C THR A 352 25.99 5.57 -17.24
N GLU A 353 26.07 6.08 -16.01
CA GLU A 353 27.26 6.81 -15.53
C GLU A 353 28.25 5.97 -14.69
N PHE A 354 28.03 4.67 -14.52
CA PHE A 354 28.89 3.79 -13.72
C PHE A 354 30.28 3.52 -14.35
N GLY A 355 30.51 3.96 -15.60
CA GLY A 355 31.76 3.77 -16.35
C GLY A 355 32.51 5.05 -16.76
N ASP A 356 31.93 6.23 -16.53
CA ASP A 356 32.46 7.49 -17.07
C ASP A 356 33.50 8.13 -16.12
N VAL A 357 34.79 8.03 -16.45
CA VAL A 357 35.90 8.58 -15.64
C VAL A 357 36.37 9.91 -16.23
N SER A 358 35.52 10.94 -16.17
CA SER A 358 35.95 12.29 -16.52
C SER A 358 36.86 12.86 -15.43
N PRO A 359 38.00 13.50 -15.76
CA PRO A 359 38.92 14.11 -14.78
C PRO A 359 38.27 15.17 -13.89
N ASP A 360 37.28 15.89 -14.44
CA ASP A 360 36.51 16.92 -13.72
C ASP A 360 35.32 16.37 -12.94
N ARG A 361 35.10 15.04 -12.98
CA ARG A 361 33.99 14.42 -12.25
C ARG A 361 34.20 14.58 -10.75
N LEU A 362 33.19 15.12 -10.09
CA LEU A 362 33.11 15.12 -8.64
C LEU A 362 32.88 13.69 -8.16
N VAL A 363 33.76 13.21 -7.28
CA VAL A 363 33.67 11.88 -6.68
C VAL A 363 33.19 12.02 -5.25
N ASN A 364 32.37 11.09 -4.75
CA ASN A 364 31.78 11.17 -3.41
C ASN A 364 32.80 10.88 -2.28
N ILE A 365 34.00 11.45 -2.39
CA ILE A 365 35.09 11.42 -1.44
C ILE A 365 35.27 12.85 -0.96
N LYS A 366 35.07 13.08 0.34
CA LYS A 366 35.17 14.40 0.95
C LYS A 366 36.60 14.68 1.42
N ASP A 367 37.02 15.93 1.31
CA ASP A 367 38.23 16.42 1.94
C ASP A 367 38.05 16.63 3.46
N HIS A 368 39.12 17.05 4.13
CA HIS A 368 39.13 17.37 5.56
C HIS A 368 38.20 18.54 5.95
N LYS A 369 37.65 19.27 4.99
CA LYS A 369 36.67 20.36 5.17
C LYS A 369 35.25 19.92 4.78
N GLY A 370 35.05 18.65 4.43
CA GLY A 370 33.77 18.10 3.99
C GLY A 370 33.39 18.40 2.54
N LYS A 371 34.30 18.99 1.74
CA LYS A 371 34.04 19.31 0.33
C LYS A 371 34.33 18.11 -0.56
N ILE A 372 33.44 17.88 -1.53
CA ILE A 372 33.56 16.80 -2.51
C ILE A 372 34.77 17.07 -3.42
N LYS A 373 35.68 16.09 -3.56
CA LYS A 373 36.88 16.17 -4.39
C LYS A 373 36.57 15.91 -5.87
N LYS A 374 37.39 16.48 -6.76
CA LYS A 374 37.44 16.06 -8.17
C LYS A 374 38.27 14.78 -8.31
N HIS A 375 38.02 14.01 -9.36
CA HIS A 375 38.82 12.82 -9.69
C HIS A 375 40.31 13.16 -9.84
N SER A 376 40.65 14.30 -10.44
CA SER A 376 42.04 14.80 -10.57
C SER A 376 42.76 15.03 -9.23
N ASP A 377 42.00 15.29 -8.16
CA ASP A 377 42.52 15.74 -6.87
C ASP A 377 42.66 14.58 -5.86
N LEU A 378 42.46 13.34 -6.32
CA LEU A 378 42.53 12.15 -5.49
C LEU A 378 43.98 11.72 -5.25
N SER A 379 44.31 11.43 -3.99
CA SER A 379 45.55 10.72 -3.66
C SER A 379 45.54 9.31 -4.26
N GLN A 380 46.72 8.67 -4.37
CA GLN A 380 46.81 7.32 -4.91
C GLN A 380 45.94 6.29 -4.16
N LEU A 381 45.83 6.42 -2.83
CA LEU A 381 44.96 5.56 -2.04
C LEU A 381 43.47 5.80 -2.34
N GLU A 382 43.07 7.07 -2.47
CA GLU A 382 41.70 7.44 -2.81
C GLU A 382 41.34 7.01 -4.23
N LEU A 383 42.28 7.10 -5.17
CA LEU A 383 42.11 6.62 -6.54
C LEU A 383 41.94 5.10 -6.59
N ALA A 384 42.69 4.36 -5.78
CA ALA A 384 42.53 2.91 -5.65
C ALA A 384 41.15 2.53 -5.08
N LYS A 385 40.70 3.23 -4.02
CA LYS A 385 39.35 3.07 -3.46
C LYS A 385 38.26 3.40 -4.48
N TYR A 386 38.40 4.53 -5.18
CA TYR A 386 37.47 4.95 -6.24
C TYR A 386 37.36 3.89 -7.35
N THR A 387 38.49 3.38 -7.82
CA THR A 387 38.54 2.31 -8.84
C THR A 387 37.82 1.04 -8.35
N GLN A 388 37.97 0.68 -7.08
CA GLN A 388 37.27 -0.47 -6.50
C GLN A 388 35.75 -0.23 -6.43
N ILE A 389 35.31 0.95 -6.01
CA ILE A 389 33.90 1.35 -6.00
C ILE A 389 33.34 1.31 -7.42
N GLN A 390 34.05 1.86 -8.40
CA GLN A 390 33.63 1.86 -9.79
C GLN A 390 33.45 0.44 -10.34
N LYS A 391 34.38 -0.48 -10.05
CA LYS A 391 34.23 -1.90 -10.41
C LYS A 391 33.00 -2.55 -9.76
N LYS A 392 32.69 -2.20 -8.50
CA LYS A 392 31.46 -2.65 -7.84
C LYS A 392 30.20 -2.09 -8.52
N GLN A 393 30.21 -0.79 -8.85
CA GLN A 393 29.11 -0.12 -9.55
C GLN A 393 28.87 -0.73 -10.92
N GLU A 394 29.93 -0.93 -11.70
CA GLU A 394 29.85 -1.59 -13.01
C GLU A 394 29.29 -3.00 -12.88
N ARG A 395 29.78 -3.80 -11.92
CA ARG A 395 29.26 -5.15 -11.69
C ARG A 395 27.78 -5.13 -11.30
N SER A 396 27.39 -4.30 -10.34
CA SER A 396 25.99 -4.18 -9.87
C SER A 396 25.07 -3.84 -11.04
N VAL A 397 25.43 -2.84 -11.85
CA VAL A 397 24.58 -2.45 -12.98
C VAL A 397 24.58 -3.52 -14.08
N THR A 398 25.75 -3.97 -14.54
CA THR A 398 25.85 -4.85 -15.73
C THR A 398 25.43 -6.29 -15.48
N VAL A 399 25.66 -6.82 -14.28
CA VAL A 399 25.36 -8.23 -13.95
C VAL A 399 24.00 -8.36 -13.29
N GLU A 400 23.68 -7.50 -12.34
CA GLU A 400 22.50 -7.69 -11.49
C GLU A 400 21.30 -6.88 -11.99
N ILE A 401 21.41 -5.56 -12.06
CA ILE A 401 20.30 -4.69 -12.45
C ILE A 401 19.87 -4.97 -13.89
N GLN A 402 20.81 -5.06 -14.85
CA GLN A 402 20.47 -5.38 -16.24
C GLN A 402 19.82 -6.76 -16.41
N ARG A 403 20.22 -7.76 -15.61
CA ARG A 403 19.58 -9.08 -15.59
C ARG A 403 18.12 -8.96 -15.14
N LEU A 404 17.83 -8.18 -14.10
CA LEU A 404 16.48 -7.95 -13.60
C LEU A 404 15.63 -7.15 -14.58
N LEU A 405 16.21 -6.10 -15.19
CA LEU A 405 15.52 -5.26 -16.18
C LEU A 405 15.00 -6.06 -17.37
N ARG A 406 15.70 -7.13 -17.80
CA ARG A 406 15.30 -7.96 -18.94
C ARG A 406 14.53 -9.23 -18.58
N ALA A 407 14.28 -9.50 -17.29
CA ALA A 407 13.81 -10.79 -16.82
C ALA A 407 12.37 -11.12 -17.24
N ASN A 408 11.53 -10.09 -17.44
CA ASN A 408 10.09 -10.25 -17.68
C ASN A 408 9.66 -9.50 -18.94
N GLY A 409 8.66 -10.01 -19.64
CA GLY A 409 8.10 -9.48 -20.88
C GLY A 409 7.15 -8.30 -20.68
N TYR A 410 6.54 -8.18 -19.50
CA TYR A 410 5.59 -7.11 -19.16
C TYR A 410 6.11 -6.18 -18.06
N GLN A 411 5.59 -4.94 -18.04
CA GLN A 411 6.01 -3.94 -17.05
C GLN A 411 5.64 -4.31 -15.61
N PHE A 412 4.52 -5.02 -15.39
CA PHE A 412 4.20 -5.51 -14.03
C PHE A 412 5.28 -6.48 -13.55
N GLY A 413 5.75 -7.38 -14.41
CA GLY A 413 6.82 -8.35 -14.11
C GLY A 413 8.15 -7.66 -13.85
N LEU A 414 8.49 -6.65 -14.67
CA LEU A 414 9.66 -5.78 -14.44
C LEU A 414 9.63 -5.18 -13.03
N ALA A 415 8.52 -4.54 -12.66
CA ALA A 415 8.38 -3.90 -11.37
C ALA A 415 8.38 -4.91 -10.22
N SER A 416 7.76 -6.09 -10.37
CA SER A 416 7.72 -7.10 -9.31
C SER A 416 9.06 -7.80 -9.09
N SER A 417 9.82 -8.11 -10.15
CA SER A 417 11.15 -8.71 -9.98
C SER A 417 12.12 -7.75 -9.29
N LEU A 418 12.14 -6.48 -9.70
CA LEU A 418 12.95 -5.45 -9.03
C LEU A 418 12.52 -5.25 -7.57
N LEU A 419 11.20 -5.22 -7.31
CA LEU A 419 10.66 -5.06 -5.96
C LEU A 419 10.98 -6.27 -5.06
N ASN A 420 10.89 -7.49 -5.58
CA ASN A 420 11.24 -8.72 -4.86
C ASN A 420 12.73 -8.74 -4.48
N GLU A 421 13.62 -8.44 -5.43
CA GLU A 421 15.06 -8.38 -5.15
C GLU A 421 15.36 -7.28 -4.11
N THR A 422 14.74 -6.10 -4.27
CA THR A 422 14.89 -5.00 -3.29
C THR A 422 14.44 -5.44 -1.89
N ARG A 423 13.37 -6.24 -1.80
CA ARG A 423 12.83 -6.77 -0.55
C ARG A 423 13.70 -7.84 0.10
N ALA A 424 14.51 -8.54 -0.69
CA ALA A 424 15.51 -9.47 -0.15
C ALA A 424 16.62 -8.72 0.62
N GLY A 425 16.94 -7.49 0.20
CA GLY A 425 17.94 -6.62 0.85
C GLY A 425 17.41 -5.69 1.96
N GLY A 426 16.09 -5.50 2.09
CA GLY A 426 15.51 -4.64 3.13
C GLY A 426 14.00 -4.35 2.95
N THR A 427 13.42 -3.57 3.86
CA THR A 427 11.95 -3.34 3.85
C THR A 427 11.55 -2.25 2.86
N LEU A 428 10.80 -2.60 1.81
CA LEU A 428 10.09 -1.67 0.92
C LEU A 428 8.58 -2.01 0.87
N PRO A 429 7.79 -1.47 1.82
CA PRO A 429 6.42 -1.92 2.03
C PRO A 429 5.44 -1.29 1.01
N PRO A 430 4.37 -1.99 0.60
CA PRO A 430 3.34 -1.44 -0.29
C PRO A 430 2.61 -0.20 0.24
N SER A 431 2.74 0.12 1.53
CA SER A 431 2.16 1.32 2.13
C SER A 431 2.74 2.61 1.55
N LEU A 432 4.01 2.63 1.17
CA LEU A 432 4.68 3.82 0.62
C LEU A 432 4.13 4.21 -0.75
N PHE A 433 3.71 3.24 -1.56
CA PHE A 433 3.13 3.45 -2.89
C PHE A 433 1.65 3.06 -2.96
N ARG A 434 0.95 3.13 -1.83
CA ARG A 434 -0.50 2.84 -1.76
C ARG A 434 -1.35 3.83 -2.57
N TRP A 435 -0.81 4.98 -2.98
CA TRP A 435 -1.49 5.91 -3.88
C TRP A 435 -1.84 5.25 -5.22
N MET A 436 -1.03 4.28 -5.68
CA MET A 436 -1.31 3.52 -6.91
C MET A 436 -2.66 2.81 -6.85
N ARG A 437 -3.12 2.38 -5.66
CA ARG A 437 -4.44 1.76 -5.48
C ARG A 437 -5.57 2.60 -6.07
N PHE A 438 -5.45 3.92 -6.01
CA PHE A 438 -6.47 4.87 -6.43
C PHE A 438 -6.26 5.39 -7.85
N TYR A 439 -5.24 4.89 -8.56
CA TYR A 439 -4.88 5.30 -9.91
C TYR A 439 -4.80 4.09 -10.86
N ASP A 440 -3.91 3.15 -10.57
CA ASP A 440 -3.75 1.86 -11.27
C ASP A 440 -3.92 0.72 -10.26
N TYR A 441 -5.18 0.33 -10.08
CA TYR A 441 -5.57 -0.71 -9.13
C TYR A 441 -4.98 -2.09 -9.49
N PRO A 442 -5.05 -2.59 -10.74
CA PRO A 442 -4.47 -3.88 -11.10
C PRO A 442 -2.98 -3.97 -10.78
N LEU A 443 -2.18 -2.98 -11.20
CA LEU A 443 -0.74 -2.99 -10.93
C LEU A 443 -0.45 -2.90 -9.42
N TRP A 444 -1.15 -2.03 -8.68
CA TRP A 444 -1.00 -1.95 -7.22
C TRP A 444 -1.34 -3.28 -6.54
N SER A 445 -2.43 -3.92 -6.94
CA SER A 445 -2.89 -5.19 -6.35
C SER A 445 -1.86 -6.29 -6.58
N TYR A 446 -1.28 -6.34 -7.77
CA TYR A 446 -0.20 -7.27 -8.11
C TYR A 446 1.10 -6.99 -7.32
N LEU A 447 1.56 -5.75 -7.26
CA LEU A 447 2.77 -5.37 -6.50
C LEU A 447 2.62 -5.58 -4.99
N ARG A 448 1.38 -5.50 -4.47
CA ARG A 448 1.08 -5.82 -3.07
C ARG A 448 1.28 -7.31 -2.78
N VAL A 449 0.84 -8.20 -3.67
CA VAL A 449 0.95 -9.65 -3.49
C VAL A 449 2.28 -10.23 -3.97
N THR A 450 3.13 -9.40 -4.55
CA THR A 450 4.50 -9.76 -4.93
C THR A 450 5.30 -10.18 -3.68
N GLY A 451 5.74 -11.45 -3.66
CA GLY A 451 6.38 -12.10 -2.52
C GLY A 451 5.44 -12.98 -1.68
N MET A 452 4.14 -13.03 -2.00
CA MET A 452 3.18 -13.96 -1.40
C MET A 452 3.06 -15.25 -2.22
N ASN A 453 2.63 -16.34 -1.58
CA ASN A 453 2.40 -17.63 -2.25
C ASN A 453 1.08 -17.69 -3.03
N THR A 454 0.12 -16.82 -2.70
CA THR A 454 -1.23 -16.86 -3.28
C THR A 454 -1.70 -15.43 -3.60
N PRO A 455 -2.01 -15.14 -4.88
CA PRO A 455 -2.50 -13.82 -5.29
C PRO A 455 -4.00 -13.67 -4.98
N THR A 456 -4.50 -12.44 -5.08
CA THR A 456 -5.95 -12.21 -5.19
C THR A 456 -6.45 -12.62 -6.58
N PRO A 457 -7.70 -13.08 -6.74
CA PRO A 457 -8.24 -13.56 -8.02
C PRO A 457 -8.03 -12.60 -9.19
N GLU A 458 -8.19 -11.30 -8.96
CA GLU A 458 -8.08 -10.25 -10.00
C GLU A 458 -6.71 -10.15 -10.65
N VAL A 459 -5.64 -10.57 -9.96
CA VAL A 459 -4.26 -10.51 -10.47
C VAL A 459 -3.64 -11.90 -10.59
N ALA A 460 -4.45 -12.95 -10.53
CA ALA A 460 -3.99 -14.33 -10.65
C ALA A 460 -3.31 -14.57 -12.01
N GLY A 461 -3.79 -13.92 -13.08
CA GLY A 461 -3.19 -13.99 -14.41
C GLY A 461 -1.76 -13.43 -14.44
N MET A 462 -1.57 -12.20 -13.94
CA MET A 462 -0.25 -11.57 -13.84
C MET A 462 0.71 -12.42 -12.99
N PHE A 463 0.20 -12.97 -11.87
CA PHE A 463 0.98 -13.80 -10.98
C PHE A 463 1.46 -15.09 -11.65
N ASP A 464 0.56 -15.84 -12.26
CA ASP A 464 0.88 -17.11 -12.94
C ASP A 464 1.81 -16.90 -14.15
N HIS A 465 1.62 -15.79 -14.88
CA HIS A 465 2.52 -15.41 -15.96
C HIS A 465 3.93 -15.12 -15.44
N ALA A 466 4.08 -14.24 -14.44
CA ALA A 466 5.38 -13.93 -13.87
C ALA A 466 6.07 -15.17 -13.26
N GLN A 467 5.31 -16.07 -12.62
CA GLN A 467 5.85 -17.34 -12.14
C GLN A 467 6.36 -18.23 -13.28
N THR A 468 5.69 -18.20 -14.44
CA THR A 468 6.16 -18.92 -15.63
C THR A 468 7.43 -18.30 -16.19
N GLU A 469 7.55 -16.98 -16.25
CA GLU A 469 8.78 -16.29 -16.68
C GLU A 469 9.95 -16.63 -15.75
N ILE A 470 9.72 -16.63 -14.44
CA ILE A 470 10.72 -17.05 -13.44
C ILE A 470 11.17 -18.51 -13.68
N LYS A 471 10.23 -19.43 -13.89
CA LYS A 471 10.53 -20.86 -14.10
C LYS A 471 11.23 -21.13 -15.44
N SER A 472 10.85 -20.41 -16.49
CA SER A 472 11.44 -20.56 -17.82
C SER A 472 12.77 -19.83 -17.97
N GLY A 473 13.05 -18.85 -17.11
CA GLY A 473 14.26 -18.03 -17.16
C GLY A 473 14.31 -17.08 -18.36
N MET A 474 13.17 -16.84 -19.03
CA MET A 474 13.09 -15.96 -20.19
C MET A 474 11.83 -15.09 -20.18
N PRO A 475 11.90 -13.86 -20.71
CA PRO A 475 10.73 -13.00 -20.84
C PRO A 475 9.77 -13.54 -21.91
N LEU A 476 8.48 -13.52 -21.60
CA LEU A 476 7.39 -13.96 -22.47
C LEU A 476 6.54 -12.74 -22.86
N THR A 477 6.49 -12.42 -24.14
CA THR A 477 5.69 -11.29 -24.66
C THR A 477 4.24 -11.66 -24.98
N LYS A 478 3.91 -12.96 -24.93
CA LYS A 478 2.55 -13.47 -25.05
C LYS A 478 2.07 -13.90 -23.67
N PRO A 479 0.83 -13.56 -23.28
CA PRO A 479 0.27 -14.03 -22.03
C PRO A 479 0.30 -15.55 -21.97
N TYR A 480 0.70 -16.07 -20.82
CA TYR A 480 0.86 -17.49 -20.60
C TYR A 480 0.35 -17.81 -19.20
N LEU A 481 -0.74 -18.56 -19.13
CA LEU A 481 -1.41 -18.97 -17.91
C LEU A 481 -1.39 -20.50 -17.87
N VAL A 482 -0.89 -21.07 -16.78
CA VAL A 482 -0.81 -22.52 -16.54
C VAL A 482 -1.89 -22.96 -15.56
N SER A 483 -2.07 -22.19 -14.48
CA SER A 483 -2.82 -22.60 -13.30
C SER A 483 -3.83 -21.57 -12.81
N ALA A 484 -3.76 -20.32 -13.30
CA ALA A 484 -4.61 -19.24 -12.79
C ALA A 484 -6.12 -19.50 -12.98
N VAL A 485 -6.53 -19.99 -14.16
CA VAL A 485 -7.94 -20.27 -14.47
C VAL A 485 -8.50 -21.33 -13.51
N GLU A 486 -7.77 -22.44 -13.38
CA GLU A 486 -8.12 -23.53 -12.48
C GLU A 486 -8.09 -23.09 -11.01
N GLY A 487 -7.10 -22.28 -10.62
CA GLY A 487 -7.01 -21.72 -9.27
C GLY A 487 -8.22 -20.84 -8.90
N VAL A 488 -8.68 -20.00 -9.84
CA VAL A 488 -9.91 -19.21 -9.67
C VAL A 488 -11.12 -20.13 -9.53
N ARG A 489 -11.24 -21.16 -10.37
CA ARG A 489 -12.34 -22.14 -10.32
C ARG A 489 -12.41 -22.86 -8.97
N VAL A 490 -11.28 -23.36 -8.49
CA VAL A 490 -11.17 -24.07 -7.20
C VAL A 490 -11.52 -23.14 -6.05
N GLU A 491 -11.00 -21.92 -6.05
CA GLU A 491 -11.31 -20.94 -5.00
C GLU A 491 -12.79 -20.56 -5.00
N ALA A 492 -13.39 -20.32 -6.17
CA ALA A 492 -14.81 -20.02 -6.30
C ALA A 492 -15.70 -21.19 -5.85
N SER A 493 -15.23 -22.43 -6.00
CA SER A 493 -15.98 -23.63 -5.65
C SER A 493 -16.18 -23.79 -4.13
N LYS A 494 -15.35 -23.13 -3.32
CA LYS A 494 -15.53 -23.06 -1.85
C LYS A 494 -16.82 -22.36 -1.43
N TYR A 495 -17.40 -21.53 -2.31
CA TYR A 495 -18.63 -20.79 -2.06
C TYR A 495 -19.90 -21.56 -2.47
N ILE A 496 -19.76 -22.78 -3.01
CA ILE A 496 -20.91 -23.60 -3.41
C ILE A 496 -21.59 -24.16 -2.16
N THR A 497 -22.89 -23.90 -2.02
CA THR A 497 -23.74 -24.50 -0.98
C THR A 497 -24.59 -25.64 -1.54
N ASP A 498 -25.05 -26.54 -0.68
CA ASP A 498 -25.93 -27.66 -1.08
C ASP A 498 -27.25 -27.18 -1.69
N ASP A 499 -27.77 -26.05 -1.21
CA ASP A 499 -28.94 -25.39 -1.80
C ASP A 499 -28.68 -24.96 -3.25
N MET A 500 -27.52 -24.36 -3.52
CA MET A 500 -27.13 -23.98 -4.88
C MET A 500 -26.99 -25.19 -5.80
N ARG A 501 -26.40 -26.30 -5.31
CA ARG A 501 -26.32 -27.56 -6.07
C ARG A 501 -27.71 -28.05 -6.46
N ARG A 502 -28.64 -28.12 -5.50
CA ARG A 502 -30.02 -28.56 -5.74
C ARG A 502 -30.75 -27.69 -6.78
N LYS A 503 -30.65 -26.36 -6.63
CA LYS A 503 -31.24 -25.41 -7.59
C LYS A 503 -30.67 -25.56 -8.99
N PHE A 504 -29.35 -25.71 -9.12
CA PHE A 504 -28.72 -25.90 -10.43
C PHE A 504 -29.11 -27.23 -11.09
N VAL A 505 -29.20 -28.32 -10.32
CA VAL A 505 -29.67 -29.61 -10.83
C VAL A 505 -31.11 -29.49 -11.34
N MET A 506 -32.00 -28.81 -10.61
CA MET A 506 -33.37 -28.55 -11.07
C MET A 506 -33.38 -27.77 -12.40
N ILE A 507 -32.66 -26.65 -12.48
CA ILE A 507 -32.58 -25.82 -13.69
C ILE A 507 -32.00 -26.61 -14.87
N GLN A 508 -30.95 -27.41 -14.66
CA GLN A 508 -30.39 -28.26 -15.72
C GLN A 508 -31.37 -29.34 -16.18
N THR A 509 -32.11 -29.93 -15.25
CA THR A 509 -33.14 -30.93 -15.56
C THR A 509 -34.25 -30.31 -16.40
N GLU A 510 -34.73 -29.12 -16.02
CA GLU A 510 -35.71 -28.35 -16.78
C GLU A 510 -35.21 -27.97 -18.19
N ARG A 511 -33.98 -27.47 -18.30
CA ARG A 511 -33.35 -27.13 -19.59
C ARG A 511 -33.22 -28.37 -20.49
N SER A 512 -32.78 -29.49 -19.93
CA SER A 512 -32.64 -30.75 -20.67
C SER A 512 -33.99 -31.31 -21.11
N ALA A 513 -35.00 -31.25 -20.25
CA ALA A 513 -36.37 -31.63 -20.59
C ALA A 513 -36.91 -30.73 -21.73
N ARG A 514 -36.71 -29.41 -21.64
CA ARG A 514 -37.13 -28.46 -22.68
C ARG A 514 -36.42 -28.70 -24.00
N GLN A 515 -35.11 -28.97 -24.00
CA GLN A 515 -34.36 -29.31 -25.21
C GLN A 515 -34.84 -30.62 -25.83
N LYS A 516 -35.09 -31.66 -25.02
CA LYS A 516 -35.68 -32.92 -25.51
C LYS A 516 -37.05 -32.70 -26.13
N THR A 517 -37.91 -31.89 -25.51
CA THR A 517 -39.22 -31.53 -26.07
C THR A 517 -39.07 -30.76 -27.39
N LEU A 518 -38.14 -29.81 -27.48
CA LEU A 518 -37.86 -29.08 -28.72
C LEU A 518 -37.30 -29.98 -29.82
N ALA A 519 -36.41 -30.92 -29.49
CA ALA A 519 -35.85 -31.89 -30.43
C ALA A 519 -36.88 -32.94 -30.88
N ALA A 520 -37.83 -33.30 -30.01
CA ALA A 520 -38.93 -34.22 -30.33
C ALA A 520 -40.06 -33.55 -31.13
N ARG A 521 -40.14 -32.22 -31.14
CA ARG A 521 -41.19 -31.45 -31.81
C ARG A 521 -41.39 -31.82 -33.30
N PRO A 522 -40.34 -31.99 -34.13
CA PRO A 522 -40.52 -32.40 -35.53
C PRO A 522 -41.13 -33.80 -35.68
N GLN A 523 -40.78 -34.73 -34.78
CA GLN A 523 -41.34 -36.09 -34.77
C GLN A 523 -42.80 -36.11 -34.30
N ILE A 524 -43.12 -35.28 -33.31
CA ILE A 524 -44.51 -35.10 -32.85
C ILE A 524 -45.35 -34.46 -33.97
N GLU A 525 -44.85 -33.41 -34.64
CA GLU A 525 -45.53 -32.78 -35.77
C GLU A 525 -45.72 -33.74 -36.96
N ALA A 526 -44.73 -34.60 -37.24
CA ALA A 526 -44.85 -35.64 -38.27
C ALA A 526 -45.90 -36.70 -37.91
N THR A 527 -45.94 -37.14 -36.65
CA THR A 527 -46.96 -38.08 -36.15
C THR A 527 -48.35 -37.48 -36.22
N ILE A 528 -48.52 -36.22 -35.80
CA ILE A 528 -49.80 -35.49 -35.88
C ILE A 528 -50.26 -35.37 -37.34
N ARG A 529 -49.36 -35.02 -38.28
CA ARG A 529 -49.70 -34.98 -39.71
C ARG A 529 -50.14 -36.34 -40.26
N THR A 530 -49.49 -37.42 -39.82
CA THR A 530 -49.82 -38.78 -40.24
C THR A 530 -51.20 -39.21 -39.71
N LEU A 531 -51.48 -38.92 -38.44
CA LEU A 531 -52.79 -39.16 -37.82
C LEU A 531 -53.88 -38.30 -38.48
N ALA A 532 -53.61 -37.03 -38.76
CA ALA A 532 -54.57 -36.16 -39.45
C ALA A 532 -54.90 -36.69 -40.86
N LYS A 533 -53.91 -37.23 -41.58
CA LYS A 533 -54.14 -37.90 -42.87
C LYS A 533 -54.99 -39.16 -42.73
N SER A 534 -54.73 -40.01 -41.73
CA SER A 534 -55.55 -41.21 -41.51
C SER A 534 -56.98 -40.89 -41.11
N PHE A 535 -57.19 -39.85 -40.29
CA PHE A 535 -58.54 -39.39 -39.95
C PHE A 535 -59.27 -38.77 -41.14
N ALA A 536 -58.58 -38.00 -41.98
CA ALA A 536 -59.17 -37.47 -43.21
C ALA A 536 -59.57 -38.60 -44.17
N GLN A 537 -58.74 -39.64 -44.31
CA GLN A 537 -59.06 -40.82 -45.12
C GLN A 537 -60.26 -41.60 -44.56
N GLN A 538 -60.35 -41.79 -43.24
CA GLN A 538 -61.50 -42.44 -42.62
C GLN A 538 -62.78 -41.62 -42.76
N ALA A 539 -62.70 -40.30 -42.62
CA ALA A 539 -63.84 -39.41 -42.84
C ALA A 539 -64.31 -39.47 -44.30
N GLN A 540 -63.38 -39.51 -45.26
CA GLN A 540 -63.70 -39.63 -46.68
C GLN A 540 -64.30 -41.01 -47.02
N GLN A 541 -63.75 -42.10 -46.50
CA GLN A 541 -64.37 -43.44 -46.63
C GLN A 541 -65.80 -43.46 -46.10
N LYS A 542 -66.04 -42.85 -44.93
CA LYS A 542 -67.38 -42.79 -44.34
C LYS A 542 -68.33 -41.90 -45.16
N GLN A 543 -67.84 -40.82 -45.75
CA GLN A 543 -68.60 -39.98 -46.66
C GLN A 543 -68.98 -40.76 -47.93
N ASP A 544 -68.02 -41.47 -48.52
CA ASP A 544 -68.22 -42.29 -49.71
C ASP A 544 -69.23 -43.43 -49.42
N GLU A 545 -69.15 -44.08 -48.26
CA GLU A 545 -70.16 -45.07 -47.82
C GLU A 545 -71.57 -44.47 -47.72
N ILE A 546 -71.71 -43.25 -47.20
CA ILE A 546 -73.01 -42.55 -47.11
C ILE A 546 -73.52 -42.21 -48.52
N THR A 547 -72.68 -41.67 -49.39
CA THR A 547 -73.05 -41.32 -50.78
C THR A 547 -73.43 -42.57 -51.59
N THR A 548 -72.74 -43.69 -51.36
CA THR A 548 -73.08 -44.97 -52.01
C THR A 548 -74.44 -45.50 -51.53
N ARG A 549 -74.81 -45.24 -50.27
CA ARG A 549 -76.10 -45.61 -49.68
C ARG A 549 -77.25 -44.72 -50.18
N GLU A 550 -77.01 -43.43 -50.34
CA GLU A 550 -77.98 -42.48 -50.92
C GLU A 550 -78.22 -42.76 -52.41
N LEU A 551 -77.19 -43.18 -53.16
CA LEU A 551 -77.33 -43.63 -54.55
C LEU A 551 -78.06 -44.98 -54.69
N SER A 552 -78.02 -45.86 -53.68
CA SER A 552 -78.82 -47.09 -53.69
C SER A 552 -80.29 -46.85 -53.35
N ASP A 553 -80.59 -45.85 -52.52
CA ASP A 553 -81.96 -45.50 -52.12
C ASP A 553 -82.66 -44.58 -53.15
N GLY A 554 -81.90 -43.81 -53.94
CA GLY A 554 -82.43 -42.98 -55.04
C GLY A 554 -82.79 -43.73 -56.33
N ALA A 555 -82.55 -45.05 -56.41
CA ALA A 555 -82.87 -45.87 -57.59
C ALA A 555 -84.29 -46.48 -57.57
N ILE A 556 -85.13 -46.14 -56.59
CA ILE A 556 -86.52 -46.61 -56.46
C ILE A 556 -87.50 -45.41 -56.51
N GLU A 557 -87.42 -44.55 -57.52
CA GLU A 557 -88.53 -43.64 -57.83
C GLU A 557 -88.47 -43.23 -59.32
N GLY A 558 -89.09 -44.06 -60.15
CA GLY A 558 -89.10 -43.86 -61.60
C GLY A 558 -90.00 -44.86 -62.31
N ASN A 559 -91.30 -44.85 -62.00
CA ASN A 559 -92.36 -45.24 -62.94
C ASN A 559 -93.74 -44.85 -62.39
N HIS A 560 -94.19 -43.64 -62.74
CA HIS A 560 -95.60 -43.26 -62.73
C HIS A 560 -96.05 -43.01 -64.17
N THR A 561 -97.06 -43.76 -64.62
CA THR A 561 -97.99 -43.36 -65.70
C THR A 561 -99.38 -43.95 -65.43
N PRO A 562 -100.46 -43.37 -65.98
CA PRO A 562 -101.72 -43.13 -65.28
C PRO A 562 -102.89 -44.00 -65.75
N THR A 563 -103.86 -44.21 -64.84
CA THR A 563 -105.26 -44.64 -65.08
C THR A 563 -106.07 -44.10 -63.88
N GLY A 564 -107.18 -43.36 -63.98
CA GLY A 564 -108.32 -43.45 -64.87
C GLY A 564 -109.52 -44.04 -64.08
N GLY A 565 -110.60 -43.26 -63.90
CA GLY A 565 -111.91 -43.69 -63.34
C GLY A 565 -112.42 -42.74 -62.24
N GLU A 566 -113.34 -41.82 -62.52
CA GLU A 566 -114.82 -41.97 -62.44
C GLU A 566 -115.31 -42.37 -61.03
N TYR A 567 -115.71 -41.40 -60.21
CA TYR A 567 -117.11 -41.03 -59.87
C TYR A 567 -117.13 -39.75 -59.02
#